data_AF-A0A519DW81-F1
#
_entry.id   AF-A0A519DW81-F1
#
_cell.length_a   1.000
_cell.length_b   1.000
_cell.length_c   1.000
_cell.angle_alpha   90.00
_cell.angle_beta   90.00
_cell.angle_gamma   90.00
#
_symmetry.space_group_name_H-M   'P 1'
#
loop_
_entity.id
_entity.type
_entity.pdbx_description
1 polymer ?
#
loop_
_entity_poly.entity_id
_entity_poly.type
_entity_poly.pdbx_seq_one_letter_code
_entity_poly.pdbx_strand_id
1 'polypeptide(L)'
;MPKSPTPPASPSRKGSAASNAPGDAGSKAAARNTDSAPATAPTDDGGDVALQKAVETGQLAAAFPFNANKAGEHGFDQGVTPPAGATATPPSRVPLGSTLSERQTNDKVGTQAPEGRNATIAPLDRVRVDSSGQMLTTNQGVRIADNQNSLKAGPRGPVLLEDFILREKITHFDHERIPERIVHARGSAAHGFFECYDAITDL
;
A
#
# COMPACT_ATOMS: atom_id res chain seq x y z
N MET A 1 -66.95 40.36 12.02
CA MET A 1 -66.53 38.95 11.91
C MET A 1 -66.30 38.65 10.44
N PRO A 2 -65.07 38.33 10.05
CA PRO A 2 -64.74 36.93 9.82
C PRO A 2 -63.35 36.54 10.36
N LYS A 3 -63.23 35.25 10.73
CA LYS A 3 -62.05 34.63 11.30
C LYS A 3 -60.96 34.47 10.24
N SER A 4 -59.75 34.87 10.59
CA SER A 4 -58.52 34.63 9.82
C SER A 4 -58.25 33.12 9.65
N PRO A 5 -57.82 32.66 8.46
CA PRO A 5 -57.49 31.26 8.22
C PRO A 5 -56.17 30.86 8.91
N THR A 6 -56.21 29.75 9.62
CA THR A 6 -55.08 29.10 10.32
C THR A 6 -53.99 28.67 9.32
N PRO A 7 -52.69 28.87 9.61
CA PRO A 7 -51.62 28.39 8.73
C PRO A 7 -51.47 26.85 8.79
N PRO A 8 -51.01 26.20 7.70
CA PRO A 8 -50.83 24.75 7.66
C PRO A 8 -49.67 24.31 8.55
N ALA A 9 -49.85 23.17 9.24
CA ALA A 9 -48.86 22.56 10.12
C ALA A 9 -47.55 22.24 9.36
N SER A 10 -46.43 22.66 9.95
CA SER A 10 -45.08 22.33 9.50
C SER A 10 -44.84 20.82 9.47
N PRO A 11 -44.24 20.25 8.41
CA PRO A 11 -43.89 18.83 8.41
C PRO A 11 -42.82 18.57 9.46
N SER A 12 -43.16 17.67 10.39
CA SER A 12 -42.24 17.06 11.35
C SER A 12 -40.99 16.55 10.61
N ARG A 13 -39.83 17.19 10.85
CA ARG A 13 -38.53 16.58 10.56
C ARG A 13 -38.40 15.37 11.49
N LYS A 14 -38.81 14.18 11.03
CA LYS A 14 -38.24 12.93 11.54
C LYS A 14 -36.75 12.97 11.22
N GLY A 15 -35.96 13.40 12.20
CA GLY A 15 -34.54 13.08 12.21
C GLY A 15 -34.44 11.56 12.23
N SER A 16 -33.94 10.96 11.16
CA SER A 16 -33.46 9.59 11.20
C SER A 16 -32.26 9.59 12.15
N ALA A 17 -32.50 9.23 13.41
CA ALA A 17 -31.42 8.92 14.32
C ALA A 17 -30.72 7.69 13.75
N ALA A 18 -29.55 7.89 13.13
CA ALA A 18 -28.65 6.80 12.83
C ALA A 18 -28.30 6.16 14.17
N SER A 19 -28.71 4.91 14.35
CA SER A 19 -28.36 4.12 15.51
C SER A 19 -26.86 3.83 15.46
N ASN A 20 -26.04 4.68 16.09
CA ASN A 20 -24.65 4.35 16.33
C ASN A 20 -24.61 3.22 17.36
N ALA A 21 -24.33 2.00 16.86
CA ALA A 21 -24.07 0.86 17.73
C ALA A 21 -22.80 1.16 18.58
N PRO A 22 -22.79 0.78 19.86
CA PRO A 22 -21.70 1.12 20.79
C PRO A 22 -20.32 0.51 20.44
N GLY A 23 -20.23 -0.32 19.39
CA GLY A 23 -18.97 -0.86 18.86
C GLY A 23 -18.24 0.03 17.84
N ASP A 24 -18.90 1.05 17.28
CA ASP A 24 -18.39 1.80 16.10
C ASP A 24 -17.41 2.94 16.45
N ALA A 25 -17.48 3.50 17.67
CA ALA A 25 -16.56 4.58 18.08
C ALA A 25 -15.16 4.04 18.44
N GLY A 26 -15.10 2.87 19.08
CA GLY A 26 -13.85 2.23 19.49
C GLY A 26 -13.04 1.70 18.30
N SER A 27 -13.72 1.12 17.30
CA SER A 27 -13.09 0.66 16.05
C SER A 27 -12.50 1.83 15.25
N LYS A 28 -13.21 2.97 15.17
CA LYS A 28 -12.71 4.20 14.53
C LYS A 28 -11.49 4.80 15.23
N ALA A 29 -11.51 4.86 16.56
CA ALA A 29 -10.36 5.34 17.32
C ALA A 29 -9.14 4.40 17.16
N ALA A 30 -9.36 3.08 17.18
CA ALA A 30 -8.30 2.10 17.00
C ALA A 30 -7.67 2.17 15.60
N ALA A 31 -8.49 2.27 14.54
CA ALA A 31 -8.00 2.36 13.16
C ALA A 31 -7.16 3.62 12.87
N ARG A 32 -7.35 4.70 13.63
CA ARG A 32 -6.56 5.94 13.50
C ARG A 32 -5.30 5.96 14.34
N ASN A 33 -5.22 5.13 15.37
CA ASN A 33 -4.10 5.08 16.30
C ASN A 33 -3.07 3.99 15.97
N THR A 34 -3.35 3.13 14.99
CA THR A 34 -2.43 2.06 14.57
C THR A 34 -2.26 2.05 13.06
N ASP A 35 -1.01 1.90 12.61
CA ASP A 35 -0.71 1.72 11.19
C ASP A 35 -1.06 0.30 10.69
N SER A 36 -1.13 -0.65 11.63
CA SER A 36 -1.32 -2.09 11.38
C SER A 36 -2.76 -2.57 11.51
N ALA A 37 -3.72 -1.66 11.74
CA ALA A 37 -5.12 -1.95 12.07
C ALA A 37 -5.29 -2.77 13.39
N PRO A 38 -6.50 -2.81 13.98
CA PRO A 38 -6.80 -3.70 15.11
C PRO A 38 -6.77 -5.18 14.68
N ALA A 39 -6.51 -6.09 15.65
CA ALA A 39 -6.47 -7.55 15.42
C ALA A 39 -7.80 -8.12 14.88
N THR A 40 -8.92 -7.46 15.18
CA THR A 40 -10.22 -7.74 14.59
C THR A 40 -10.60 -6.57 13.71
N ALA A 41 -10.70 -6.81 12.40
CA ALA A 41 -11.07 -5.77 11.46
C ALA A 41 -12.51 -5.28 11.71
N PRO A 42 -12.77 -3.96 11.63
CA PRO A 42 -14.13 -3.43 11.59
C PRO A 42 -14.93 -4.06 10.44
N THR A 43 -16.26 -4.12 10.55
CA THR A 43 -17.13 -4.70 9.51
C THR A 43 -17.65 -3.68 8.51
N ASP A 44 -17.52 -2.38 8.81
CA ASP A 44 -17.98 -1.25 8.01
C ASP A 44 -16.85 -0.22 7.93
N ASP A 45 -16.70 0.46 6.79
CA ASP A 45 -15.71 1.51 6.57
C ASP A 45 -16.22 2.89 7.00
N GLY A 46 -17.54 3.05 7.18
CA GLY A 46 -18.18 4.29 7.64
C GLY A 46 -17.76 5.54 6.86
N GLY A 47 -17.25 5.39 5.62
CA GLY A 47 -16.67 6.46 4.80
C GLY A 47 -15.32 7.04 5.28
N ASP A 48 -14.67 6.45 6.28
CA ASP A 48 -13.35 6.85 6.77
C ASP A 48 -12.26 5.98 6.13
N VAL A 49 -11.27 6.61 5.49
CA VAL A 49 -10.17 5.94 4.80
C VAL A 49 -9.32 5.08 5.74
N ALA A 50 -9.14 5.51 7.00
CA ALA A 50 -8.40 4.71 7.98
C ALA A 50 -9.14 3.42 8.33
N LEU A 51 -10.46 3.50 8.43
CA LEU A 51 -11.33 2.35 8.69
C LEU A 51 -11.40 1.45 7.45
N GLN A 52 -11.51 2.03 6.26
CA GLN A 52 -11.44 1.33 4.98
C GLN A 52 -10.15 0.51 4.85
N LYS A 53 -8.99 1.11 5.18
CA LYS A 53 -7.71 0.39 5.20
C LYS A 53 -7.75 -0.82 6.13
N ALA A 54 -8.26 -0.64 7.34
CA ALA A 54 -8.35 -1.72 8.32
C ALA A 54 -9.26 -2.86 7.86
N VAL A 55 -10.43 -2.53 7.31
CA VAL A 55 -11.41 -3.48 6.77
C VAL A 55 -10.79 -4.28 5.61
N GLU A 56 -10.27 -3.59 4.60
CA GLU A 56 -9.72 -4.22 3.40
C GLU A 56 -8.46 -5.05 3.69
N THR A 57 -7.63 -4.62 4.66
CA THR A 57 -6.47 -5.40 5.11
C THR A 57 -6.92 -6.71 5.76
N GLY A 58 -7.96 -6.66 6.61
CA GLY A 58 -8.54 -7.85 7.22
C GLY A 58 -9.13 -8.82 6.19
N GLN A 59 -9.83 -8.29 5.18
CA GLN A 59 -10.37 -9.09 4.06
C GLN A 59 -9.25 -9.76 3.26
N LEU A 60 -8.17 -9.03 2.94
CA LEU A 60 -7.02 -9.56 2.21
C LEU A 60 -6.33 -10.67 3.00
N ALA A 61 -6.13 -10.49 4.31
CA ALA A 61 -5.54 -11.51 5.18
C ALA A 61 -6.44 -12.76 5.27
N ALA A 62 -7.76 -12.58 5.41
CA ALA A 62 -8.71 -13.67 5.49
C ALA A 62 -8.82 -14.48 4.17
N ALA A 63 -8.49 -13.88 3.03
CA ALA A 63 -8.48 -14.55 1.74
C ALA A 63 -7.35 -15.60 1.61
N PHE A 64 -6.36 -15.58 2.50
CA PHE A 64 -5.21 -16.50 2.44
C PHE A 64 -4.91 -17.17 3.78
N PRO A 65 -5.81 -18.04 4.28
CA PRO A 65 -5.71 -18.61 5.63
C PRO A 65 -4.57 -19.61 5.82
N PHE A 66 -4.10 -20.26 4.74
CA PHE A 66 -2.96 -21.17 4.76
C PHE A 66 -2.28 -21.22 3.39
N ASN A 67 -1.00 -21.59 3.36
CA ASN A 67 -0.26 -21.78 2.11
C ASN A 67 -0.53 -23.18 1.54
N ALA A 68 -1.43 -23.28 0.55
CA ALA A 68 -1.73 -24.53 -0.13
C ALA A 68 -0.51 -25.11 -0.90
N ASN A 69 0.43 -24.27 -1.33
CA ASN A 69 1.62 -24.69 -2.07
C ASN A 69 2.73 -25.23 -1.15
N LYS A 70 2.54 -25.21 0.18
CA LYS A 70 3.57 -25.59 1.16
C LYS A 70 4.11 -27.00 0.94
N ALA A 71 3.24 -27.95 0.59
CA ALA A 71 3.65 -29.32 0.31
C ALA A 71 4.52 -29.46 -0.96
N GLY A 72 4.38 -28.52 -1.90
CA GLY A 72 5.12 -28.47 -3.17
C GLY A 72 6.40 -27.64 -3.13
N GLU A 73 6.78 -27.06 -1.98
CA GLU A 73 8.05 -26.32 -1.86
C GLU A 73 9.30 -27.23 -1.94
N HIS A 74 9.10 -28.54 -1.87
CA HIS A 74 10.15 -29.55 -1.86
C HIS A 74 9.85 -30.66 -2.87
N GLY A 75 10.90 -31.35 -3.31
CA GLY A 75 10.80 -32.45 -4.28
C GLY A 75 11.45 -32.10 -5.61
N PHE A 76 11.93 -33.14 -6.31
CA PHE A 76 12.68 -32.97 -7.56
C PHE A 76 11.83 -32.28 -8.63
N ASP A 77 10.60 -32.77 -8.86
CA ASP A 77 9.72 -32.27 -9.91
C ASP A 77 9.32 -30.81 -9.69
N GLN A 78 9.03 -30.43 -8.44
CA GLN A 78 8.68 -29.06 -8.06
C GLN A 78 9.90 -28.13 -8.09
N GLY A 79 11.11 -28.64 -7.85
CA GLY A 79 12.35 -27.88 -8.01
C GLY A 79 12.72 -27.62 -9.48
N VAL A 80 12.23 -28.46 -10.41
CA VAL A 80 12.42 -28.25 -11.85
C VAL A 80 11.34 -27.32 -12.42
N THR A 81 10.11 -27.43 -11.92
CA THR A 81 8.99 -26.57 -12.34
C THR A 81 8.29 -26.03 -11.09
N PRO A 82 8.75 -24.89 -10.54
CA PRO A 82 8.15 -24.34 -9.33
C PRO A 82 6.71 -23.88 -9.62
N PRO A 83 5.73 -24.27 -8.79
CA PRO A 83 4.35 -23.85 -8.97
C PRO A 83 4.23 -22.36 -8.68
N ALA A 84 3.39 -21.67 -9.45
CA ALA A 84 3.08 -20.27 -9.17
C ALA A 84 2.50 -20.12 -7.76
N GLY A 85 3.02 -19.16 -6.99
CA GLY A 85 2.48 -18.82 -5.68
C GLY A 85 1.03 -18.37 -5.80
N ALA A 86 0.14 -18.89 -4.96
CA ALA A 86 -1.21 -18.36 -4.88
C ALA A 86 -1.19 -16.97 -4.23
N THR A 87 -1.99 -16.05 -4.76
CA THR A 87 -2.05 -14.65 -4.31
C THR A 87 -3.50 -14.23 -4.13
N ALA A 88 -3.78 -13.37 -3.14
CA ALA A 88 -5.06 -12.69 -3.02
C ALA A 88 -4.94 -11.27 -3.59
N THR A 89 -5.93 -10.83 -4.36
CA THR A 89 -5.97 -9.47 -4.92
C THR A 89 -6.71 -8.57 -3.93
N PRO A 90 -6.13 -7.44 -3.50
CA PRO A 90 -6.82 -6.53 -2.60
C PRO A 90 -8.00 -5.82 -3.32
N PRO A 91 -9.05 -5.43 -2.58
CA PRO A 91 -10.19 -4.69 -3.15
C PRO A 91 -9.80 -3.32 -3.71
N SER A 92 -8.77 -2.69 -3.13
CA SER A 92 -8.22 -1.42 -3.58
C SER A 92 -6.72 -1.30 -3.28
N ARG A 93 -6.11 -0.15 -3.62
CA ARG A 93 -4.70 0.16 -3.28
C ARG A 93 -4.50 0.58 -1.83
N VAL A 94 -5.58 0.90 -1.11
CA VAL A 94 -5.54 1.39 0.27
C VAL A 94 -4.80 0.42 1.22
N PRO A 95 -5.04 -0.91 1.21
CA PRO A 95 -4.28 -1.85 2.03
C PRO A 95 -2.80 -2.01 1.63
N LEU A 96 -2.40 -1.60 0.42
CA LEU A 96 -1.02 -1.69 -0.05
C LEU A 96 -0.15 -0.49 0.39
N GLY A 97 -0.77 0.61 0.82
CA GLY A 97 -0.07 1.83 1.22
C GLY A 97 0.45 1.77 2.66
N SER A 98 1.70 2.18 2.90
CA SER A 98 2.25 2.27 4.25
C SER A 98 1.58 3.38 5.08
N THR A 99 1.26 4.53 4.48
CA THR A 99 0.55 5.65 5.13
C THR A 99 -0.62 6.12 4.28
N LEU A 100 -1.63 6.75 4.90
CA LEU A 100 -2.78 7.35 4.19
C LEU A 100 -2.45 8.68 3.52
N SER A 101 -1.24 9.21 3.75
CA SER A 101 -0.77 10.54 3.34
C SER A 101 -0.48 10.67 1.85
N GLU A 102 -0.46 9.56 1.09
CA GLU A 102 -0.18 9.57 -0.36
C GLU A 102 -1.25 10.27 -1.22
N ARG A 103 -2.37 10.70 -0.64
CA ARG A 103 -3.47 11.29 -1.41
C ARG A 103 -3.34 12.80 -1.66
N GLN A 104 -2.39 13.50 -1.04
CA GLN A 104 -2.22 14.94 -1.24
C GLN A 104 -1.26 15.21 -2.41
N THR A 105 -1.81 15.62 -3.54
CA THR A 105 -1.05 15.96 -4.75
C THR A 105 -0.58 17.41 -4.71
N ASN A 106 0.62 17.67 -5.25
CA ASN A 106 1.14 19.02 -5.51
C ASN A 106 2.14 18.95 -6.68
N ASP A 107 2.58 20.09 -7.20
CA ASP A 107 3.45 20.15 -8.38
C ASP A 107 4.79 19.41 -8.21
N LYS A 108 5.27 19.26 -6.97
CA LYS A 108 6.52 18.55 -6.64
C LYS A 108 6.32 17.04 -6.58
N VAL A 109 5.29 16.59 -5.84
CA VAL A 109 5.04 15.16 -5.63
C VAL A 109 4.28 14.56 -6.80
N GLY A 110 3.58 15.33 -7.61
CA GLY A 110 2.76 14.84 -8.70
C GLY A 110 1.46 14.18 -8.23
N THR A 111 0.95 13.27 -9.04
CA THR A 111 -0.28 12.50 -8.85
C THR A 111 0.02 11.06 -8.44
N GLN A 112 -1.00 10.25 -8.16
CA GLN A 112 -0.76 8.82 -7.90
C GLN A 112 -0.17 8.15 -9.14
N ALA A 113 0.89 7.34 -8.96
CA ALA A 113 1.49 6.59 -10.05
C ALA A 113 0.47 5.63 -10.68
N PRO A 114 0.25 5.68 -12.01
CA PRO A 114 -0.59 4.71 -12.70
C PRO A 114 0.07 3.33 -12.66
N GLU A 115 -0.75 2.30 -12.44
CA GLU A 115 -0.30 0.91 -12.33
C GLU A 115 0.47 0.48 -13.59
N GLY A 116 1.64 -0.15 -13.38
CA GLY A 116 2.44 -0.74 -14.46
C GLY A 116 3.07 0.24 -15.44
N ARG A 117 3.20 1.53 -15.10
CA ARG A 117 3.73 2.55 -16.02
C ARG A 117 5.00 3.24 -15.51
N ASN A 118 5.90 3.56 -16.45
CA ASN A 118 7.06 4.44 -16.28
C ASN A 118 6.95 5.60 -17.29
N ALA A 119 6.83 6.84 -16.82
CA ALA A 119 6.64 8.03 -17.67
C ALA A 119 7.83 8.98 -17.56
N THR A 120 8.15 9.76 -18.61
CA THR A 120 9.27 10.71 -18.60
C THR A 120 8.83 12.17 -18.73
N ILE A 121 9.42 13.00 -17.84
CA ILE A 121 9.45 14.48 -17.66
C ILE A 121 8.48 15.05 -16.58
N ALA A 122 9.09 15.65 -15.52
CA ALA A 122 8.54 16.39 -14.35
C ALA A 122 7.55 15.62 -13.41
N PRO A 123 7.20 16.23 -12.26
CA PRO A 123 7.05 15.64 -10.89
C PRO A 123 7.85 14.37 -10.52
N LEU A 124 7.83 13.98 -9.24
CA LEU A 124 8.40 12.69 -8.79
C LEU A 124 7.77 11.47 -9.49
N ASP A 125 6.57 11.64 -10.07
CA ASP A 125 5.86 10.64 -10.89
C ASP A 125 6.75 9.96 -11.93
N ARG A 126 7.73 10.69 -12.50
CA ARG A 126 8.68 10.12 -13.45
C ARG A 126 9.46 8.92 -12.91
N VAL A 127 9.84 8.98 -11.64
CA VAL A 127 10.70 7.98 -10.99
C VAL A 127 9.92 7.10 -10.03
N ARG A 128 8.59 7.25 -9.99
CA ARG A 128 7.70 6.33 -9.27
C ARG A 128 7.48 5.09 -10.11
N VAL A 129 7.59 3.94 -9.46
CA VAL A 129 7.34 2.64 -10.07
C VAL A 129 6.27 1.93 -9.25
N ASP A 130 5.21 1.52 -9.92
CA ASP A 130 4.21 0.60 -9.38
C ASP A 130 4.32 -0.74 -10.08
N SER A 131 4.75 -1.75 -9.34
CA SER A 131 5.00 -3.10 -9.85
C SER A 131 3.75 -3.98 -9.88
N SER A 132 2.58 -3.45 -9.50
CA SER A 132 1.33 -4.19 -9.52
C SER A 132 1.03 -4.72 -10.93
N GLY A 133 0.68 -6.00 -11.03
CA GLY A 133 0.45 -6.71 -12.30
C GLY A 133 1.69 -6.95 -13.18
N GLN A 134 2.89 -6.53 -12.76
CA GLN A 134 4.11 -6.72 -13.54
C GLN A 134 4.82 -8.04 -13.19
N MET A 135 5.53 -8.61 -14.17
CA MET A 135 6.40 -9.75 -13.94
C MET A 135 7.68 -9.32 -13.22
N LEU A 136 8.17 -10.16 -12.32
CA LEU A 136 9.47 -9.94 -11.69
C LEU A 136 10.58 -10.06 -12.75
N THR A 137 11.48 -9.08 -12.79
CA THR A 137 12.57 -9.00 -13.75
C THR A 137 13.89 -8.66 -13.06
N THR A 138 15.00 -8.92 -13.75
CA THR A 138 16.31 -8.34 -13.43
C THR A 138 16.33 -6.85 -13.76
N ASN A 139 17.36 -6.14 -13.30
CA ASN A 139 17.59 -4.73 -13.62
C ASN A 139 17.75 -4.48 -15.13
N GLN A 140 18.10 -5.51 -15.90
CA GLN A 140 18.18 -5.47 -17.37
C GLN A 140 16.86 -5.85 -18.07
N GLY A 141 15.79 -6.07 -17.31
CA GLY A 141 14.46 -6.40 -17.84
C GLY A 141 14.27 -7.88 -18.22
N VAL A 142 15.18 -8.78 -17.82
CA VAL A 142 15.04 -10.22 -18.06
C VAL A 142 14.04 -10.80 -17.06
N ARG A 143 12.99 -11.48 -17.53
CA ARG A 143 11.99 -12.11 -16.66
C ARG A 143 12.62 -13.20 -15.79
N ILE A 144 12.32 -13.18 -14.50
CA ILE A 144 12.77 -14.17 -13.53
C ILE A 144 11.69 -15.24 -13.39
N ALA A 145 12.01 -16.47 -13.76
CA ALA A 145 11.09 -17.61 -13.65
C ALA A 145 11.01 -18.14 -12.20
N ASP A 146 12.17 -18.29 -11.54
CA ASP A 146 12.28 -18.74 -10.16
C ASP A 146 13.14 -17.76 -9.35
N ASN A 147 12.56 -17.21 -8.28
CA ASN A 147 13.23 -16.28 -7.35
C ASN A 147 13.46 -16.90 -5.95
N GLN A 148 13.25 -18.22 -5.82
CA GLN A 148 13.40 -18.96 -4.57
C GLN A 148 14.70 -19.74 -4.51
N ASN A 149 15.26 -20.09 -5.68
CA ASN A 149 16.42 -20.96 -5.79
C ASN A 149 17.58 -20.30 -6.51
N SER A 150 18.80 -20.72 -6.16
CA SER A 150 20.01 -20.48 -6.95
C SER A 150 20.21 -21.57 -7.99
N LEU A 151 20.83 -21.23 -9.10
CA LEU A 151 21.27 -22.20 -10.10
C LEU A 151 22.46 -23.02 -9.55
N LYS A 152 22.31 -24.35 -9.59
CA LYS A 152 23.26 -25.30 -9.00
C LYS A 152 23.56 -26.44 -9.98
N ALA A 153 24.73 -27.08 -9.82
CA ALA A 153 25.07 -28.33 -10.51
C ALA A 153 24.29 -29.53 -9.91
N GLY A 154 23.00 -29.60 -10.22
CA GLY A 154 22.06 -30.56 -9.65
C GLY A 154 21.39 -30.07 -8.35
N PRO A 155 20.33 -30.74 -7.87
CA PRO A 155 19.47 -30.22 -6.79
C PRO A 155 20.19 -29.89 -5.48
N ARG A 156 21.22 -30.69 -5.14
CA ARG A 156 22.06 -30.54 -3.94
C ARG A 156 23.53 -30.27 -4.27
N GLY A 157 23.80 -29.79 -5.48
CA GLY A 157 25.15 -29.45 -5.92
C GLY A 157 25.58 -28.05 -5.51
N PRO A 158 26.83 -27.67 -5.83
CA PRO A 158 27.32 -26.30 -5.64
C PRO A 158 26.60 -25.30 -6.54
N VAL A 159 26.56 -24.04 -6.11
CA VAL A 159 26.03 -22.91 -6.89
C VAL A 159 26.98 -22.58 -8.03
N LEU A 160 26.43 -22.25 -9.20
CA LEU A 160 27.20 -21.92 -10.39
C LEU A 160 27.44 -20.41 -10.51
N LEU A 161 28.64 -20.02 -10.98
CA LEU A 161 29.01 -18.61 -11.18
C LEU A 161 28.27 -17.96 -12.38
N GLU A 162 27.74 -18.78 -13.28
CA GLU A 162 26.94 -18.33 -14.42
C GLU A 162 25.54 -17.84 -14.03
N ASP A 163 25.13 -18.02 -12.77
CA ASP A 163 23.90 -17.45 -12.22
C ASP A 163 24.00 -15.92 -12.09
N PHE A 164 23.73 -15.23 -13.21
CA PHE A 164 23.76 -13.78 -13.25
C PHE A 164 22.60 -13.15 -12.46
N ILE A 165 21.46 -13.84 -12.31
CA ILE A 165 20.30 -13.35 -11.55
C ILE A 165 20.64 -13.27 -10.07
N LEU A 166 21.20 -14.36 -9.52
CA LEU A 166 21.66 -14.40 -8.12
C LEU A 166 22.72 -13.31 -7.88
N ARG A 167 23.73 -13.25 -8.75
CA ARG A 167 24.83 -12.29 -8.61
C ARG A 167 24.34 -10.85 -8.66
N GLU A 168 23.47 -10.52 -9.60
CA GLU A 168 22.91 -9.17 -9.71
C GLU A 168 22.13 -8.79 -8.43
N LYS A 169 21.26 -9.68 -7.96
CA LYS A 169 20.43 -9.45 -6.76
C LYS A 169 21.29 -9.24 -5.50
N ILE A 170 22.28 -10.10 -5.27
CA ILE A 170 23.17 -9.99 -4.11
C ILE A 170 24.12 -8.79 -4.24
N THR A 171 24.62 -8.51 -5.44
CA THR A 171 25.45 -7.32 -5.65
C THR A 171 24.68 -6.04 -5.34
N HIS A 172 23.41 -5.95 -5.73
CA HIS A 172 22.59 -4.78 -5.38
C HIS A 172 22.40 -4.68 -3.86
N PHE A 173 22.11 -5.80 -3.19
CA PHE A 173 21.95 -5.87 -1.74
C PHE A 173 23.22 -5.43 -0.97
N ASP A 174 24.39 -5.94 -1.38
CA ASP A 174 25.68 -5.63 -0.75
C ASP A 174 26.03 -4.13 -0.80
N HIS A 175 25.43 -3.38 -1.74
CA HIS A 175 25.68 -1.96 -1.97
C HIS A 175 24.49 -1.06 -1.64
N GLU A 176 23.53 -1.51 -0.81
CA GLU A 176 22.39 -0.69 -0.41
C GLU A 176 22.74 0.50 0.50
N ARG A 177 23.86 0.41 1.23
CA ARG A 177 24.25 1.42 2.21
C ARG A 177 25.08 2.52 1.55
N ILE A 178 24.69 3.76 1.81
CA ILE A 178 25.46 4.97 1.48
C ILE A 178 25.89 5.66 2.78
N PRO A 179 26.96 6.47 2.78
CA PRO A 179 27.34 7.24 3.96
C PRO A 179 26.19 8.12 4.47
N GLU A 180 25.98 8.11 5.78
CA GLU A 180 25.00 8.97 6.42
C GLU A 180 25.49 10.43 6.53
N ARG A 181 24.57 11.35 6.85
CA ARG A 181 24.93 12.76 7.11
C ARG A 181 25.82 12.84 8.36
N ILE A 182 26.87 13.65 8.31
CA ILE A 182 27.83 13.85 9.42
C ILE A 182 27.11 14.20 10.73
N VAL A 183 26.07 15.03 10.65
CA VAL A 183 25.16 15.37 11.76
C VAL A 183 23.72 15.27 11.29
N HIS A 184 22.78 15.10 12.23
CA HIS A 184 21.36 14.85 11.93
C HIS A 184 21.12 13.60 11.05
N ALA A 185 21.90 12.53 11.28
CA ALA A 185 21.74 11.25 10.58
C ALA A 185 20.34 10.65 10.78
N ARG A 186 19.79 10.78 12.00
CA ARG A 186 18.42 10.37 12.32
C ARG A 186 17.44 11.53 12.09
N GLY A 187 16.56 11.38 11.11
CA GLY A 187 15.48 12.32 10.83
C GLY A 187 14.36 11.69 10.02
N SER A 188 13.15 12.22 10.16
CA SER A 188 11.98 11.87 9.33
C SER A 188 11.56 13.11 8.53
N ALA A 189 11.09 12.92 7.30
CA ALA A 189 10.72 14.02 6.42
C ALA A 189 9.29 13.84 5.87
N ALA A 190 8.61 14.96 5.63
CA ALA A 190 7.33 15.03 4.94
C ALA A 190 7.37 16.15 3.88
N HIS A 191 6.64 15.96 2.78
CA HIS A 191 6.41 17.03 1.80
C HIS A 191 5.27 17.94 2.27
N GLY A 192 5.33 19.22 1.90
CA GLY A 192 4.30 20.21 2.18
C GLY A 192 4.48 21.44 1.30
N PHE A 193 3.65 22.46 1.52
CA PHE A 193 3.78 23.78 0.90
C PHE A 193 3.78 24.84 2.00
N PHE A 194 4.36 26.00 1.70
CA PHE A 194 4.32 27.17 2.56
C PHE A 194 3.50 28.25 1.87
N GLU A 195 2.60 28.87 2.62
CA GLU A 195 1.80 30.01 2.19
C GLU A 195 2.00 31.14 3.20
N CYS A 196 2.41 32.30 2.71
CA CYS A 196 2.54 33.49 3.53
C CYS A 196 1.16 34.14 3.67
N TYR A 197 0.82 34.63 4.86
CA TYR A 197 -0.49 35.24 5.08
C TYR A 197 -0.65 36.57 4.32
N ASP A 198 0.38 37.41 4.37
CA ASP A 198 0.44 38.70 3.69
C ASP A 198 1.84 38.93 3.12
N ALA A 199 1.95 39.75 2.09
CA ALA A 199 3.25 40.09 1.52
C ALA A 199 4.07 40.93 2.52
N ILE A 200 5.27 40.46 2.86
CA ILE A 200 6.19 41.18 3.75
C ILE A 200 7.25 41.87 2.89
N THR A 201 6.87 42.92 2.16
CA THR A 201 7.75 43.63 1.21
C THR A 201 8.64 44.69 1.84
N ASP A 202 8.33 45.09 3.07
CA ASP A 202 8.96 46.24 3.75
C ASP A 202 10.09 45.82 4.73
N LEU A 203 10.43 44.51 4.76
CA LEU A 203 11.66 43.96 5.37
C LEU A 203 12.67 43.63 4.26
#